data_AF-T1AKB4-F1
#
_entry.id   AF-T1AKB4-F1
#
_cell.length_a   1.000
_cell.length_b   1.000
_cell.length_c   1.000
_cell.angle_alpha   90.00
_cell.angle_beta   90.00
_cell.angle_gamma   90.00
#
_symmetry.space_group_name_H-M   'P 1'
#
loop_
_entity.id
_entity.type
_entity.pdbx_description
1 polymer ?
#
loop_
_entity_poly.entity_id
_entity_poly.type
_entity_poly.pdbx_seq_one_letter_code
_entity_poly.pdbx_strand_id
1 'polypeptide(L)'
;MATLAGGASAIGQALAASPGVFLGFGSNRSGQARYGLLLNALQSNSATNILSTPSLMTLDNKQAEIVVGQDVPFVTGSYSTTLNQGGGGVVSSPFQTIERKKVGITLKVTPQINEGDSVRLKLDLTVSSIAPSISGAVDLITNTRQVKTVVITDNGAIVVLGGLIQDSYTDSVQKVPLLGSLPFIGRLFSSTSRHVAEAESDDLPASGDHRYAKRRERLYRRKIPHPAP
;
A
#
# COMPACT_ATOMS: atom_id res chain seq x y z
N MET A 1 44.03 -28.68 -20.87
CA MET A 1 43.99 -28.19 -19.48
C MET A 1 43.05 -26.99 -19.43
N ALA A 2 41.75 -27.21 -19.24
CA ALA A 2 40.75 -26.13 -19.19
C ALA A 2 40.62 -25.64 -17.75
N THR A 3 41.00 -24.40 -17.49
CA THR A 3 40.89 -23.77 -16.17
C THR A 3 39.45 -23.28 -15.98
N LEU A 4 38.74 -23.91 -15.04
CA LEU A 4 37.44 -23.46 -14.51
C LEU A 4 37.61 -22.14 -13.74
N ALA A 5 37.63 -21.02 -14.47
CA ALA A 5 37.54 -19.67 -13.93
C ALA A 5 36.15 -19.10 -14.26
N GLY A 6 35.16 -19.40 -13.43
CA GLY A 6 33.80 -18.88 -13.67
C GLY A 6 32.82 -18.92 -12.50
N GLY A 7 33.14 -19.56 -11.37
CA GLY A 7 32.21 -19.67 -10.24
C GLY A 7 32.22 -18.47 -9.29
N ALA A 8 33.36 -17.80 -9.10
CA ALA A 8 33.53 -16.82 -8.01
C ALA A 8 33.03 -15.40 -8.34
N SER A 9 33.02 -15.00 -9.62
CA SER A 9 32.57 -13.65 -10.03
C SER A 9 31.05 -13.52 -10.03
N ALA A 10 30.31 -14.58 -10.38
CA ALA A 10 28.85 -14.58 -10.36
C ALA A 10 28.29 -14.57 -8.92
N ILE A 11 28.90 -15.33 -8.01
CA ILE A 11 28.51 -15.35 -6.59
C ILE A 11 28.85 -14.02 -5.91
N GLY A 12 30.03 -13.45 -6.18
CA GLY A 12 30.43 -12.15 -5.64
C GLY A 12 29.56 -10.98 -6.13
N GLN A 13 29.14 -10.99 -7.41
CA GLN A 13 28.24 -9.98 -7.97
C GLN A 13 26.79 -10.16 -7.51
N ALA A 14 26.30 -11.40 -7.39
CA ALA A 14 24.95 -11.68 -6.89
C ALA A 14 24.80 -11.34 -5.40
N LEU A 15 25.84 -11.55 -4.59
CA LEU A 15 25.83 -11.15 -3.18
C LEU A 15 26.00 -9.64 -2.98
N ALA A 16 26.76 -8.95 -3.83
CA ALA A 16 26.88 -7.49 -3.77
C ALA A 16 25.55 -6.76 -4.08
N ALA A 17 24.61 -7.42 -4.77
CA ALA A 17 23.27 -6.90 -5.04
C ALA A 17 22.26 -7.16 -3.90
N SER A 18 22.62 -7.96 -2.88
CA SER A 18 21.74 -8.25 -1.74
C SER A 18 22.02 -7.25 -0.60
N PRO A 19 21.00 -6.56 -0.05
CA PRO A 19 21.18 -5.74 1.14
C PRO A 19 21.66 -6.61 2.31
N GLY A 20 22.89 -6.44 2.78
CA GLY A 20 23.43 -7.23 3.89
C GLY A 20 24.96 -7.18 4.02
N VAL A 21 25.48 -7.81 5.06
CA VAL A 21 26.92 -7.94 5.33
C VAL A 21 27.36 -9.36 4.95
N PHE A 22 28.36 -9.47 4.07
CA PHE A 22 28.97 -10.74 3.68
C PHE A 22 30.36 -10.90 4.28
N LEU A 23 30.58 -12.02 4.97
CA LEU A 23 31.86 -12.40 5.56
C LEU A 23 32.30 -13.74 4.96
N GLY A 24 33.39 -13.72 4.19
CA GLY A 24 33.99 -14.93 3.60
C GLY A 24 35.15 -15.46 4.43
N PHE A 25 35.20 -16.78 4.68
CA PHE A 25 36.30 -17.44 5.39
C PHE A 25 36.75 -18.73 4.69
N GLY A 26 38.04 -19.05 4.87
CA GLY A 26 38.73 -20.19 4.24
C GLY A 26 39.10 -19.91 2.78
N SER A 27 40.38 -19.66 2.50
CA SER A 27 40.87 -19.41 1.14
C SER A 27 41.37 -20.68 0.47
N ASN A 28 41.10 -20.85 -0.83
CA ASN A 28 41.82 -21.80 -1.67
C ASN A 28 43.20 -21.22 -2.05
N ARG A 29 44.11 -22.05 -2.62
CA ARG A 29 45.40 -21.60 -3.20
C ARG A 29 45.26 -20.46 -4.23
N SER A 30 44.05 -20.20 -4.74
CA SER A 30 43.70 -19.09 -5.64
C SER A 30 43.20 -17.82 -4.92
N GLY A 31 43.25 -17.75 -3.58
CA GLY A 31 42.81 -16.58 -2.80
C GLY A 31 41.28 -16.41 -2.68
N GLN A 32 40.49 -17.36 -3.20
CA GLN A 32 39.02 -17.31 -3.16
C GLN A 32 38.48 -17.91 -1.85
N ALA A 33 37.58 -17.18 -1.18
CA ALA A 33 36.87 -17.67 -0.01
C ALA A 33 35.92 -18.83 -0.38
N ARG A 34 35.99 -19.95 0.34
CA ARG A 34 35.18 -21.16 0.11
C ARG A 34 33.91 -21.21 0.94
N TYR A 35 33.94 -20.60 2.12
CA TYR A 35 32.78 -20.51 3.01
C TYR A 35 32.40 -19.04 3.17
N GLY A 36 31.11 -18.79 3.30
CA GLY A 36 30.56 -17.45 3.38
C GLY A 36 29.39 -17.40 4.33
N LEU A 37 29.33 -16.33 5.11
CA LEU A 37 28.24 -16.01 6.01
C LEU A 37 27.63 -14.69 5.56
N LEU A 38 26.32 -14.68 5.34
CA LEU A 38 25.55 -13.51 4.93
C LEU A 38 24.58 -13.14 6.06
N LEU A 39 24.75 -11.93 6.59
CA LEU A 39 23.88 -11.34 7.59
C LEU A 39 23.02 -10.29 6.90
N ASN A 40 21.73 -10.55 6.80
CA ASN A 40 20.76 -9.59 6.31
C ASN A 40 19.90 -9.11 7.50
N ALA A 41 19.99 -7.82 7.78
CA ALA A 41 19.15 -7.15 8.77
C ALA A 41 18.65 -5.85 8.14
N LEU A 42 17.39 -5.86 7.69
CA LEU A 42 16.75 -4.72 7.08
C LEU A 42 15.54 -4.32 7.91
N GLN A 43 15.57 -3.09 8.43
CA GLN A 43 14.42 -2.45 9.06
C GLN A 43 13.87 -1.39 8.10
N SER A 44 12.70 -1.63 7.53
CA SER A 44 11.97 -0.63 6.75
C SER A 44 10.87 -0.02 7.60
N ASN A 45 10.74 1.31 7.55
CA ASN A 45 9.63 2.02 8.15
C ASN A 45 9.02 2.93 7.09
N SER A 46 7.71 2.87 6.92
CA SER A 46 6.97 3.70 5.97
C SER A 46 5.69 4.19 6.65
N ALA A 47 5.47 5.49 6.61
CA ALA A 47 4.28 6.14 7.16
C ALA A 47 3.66 7.03 6.10
N THR A 48 2.38 6.82 5.83
CA THR A 48 1.62 7.59 4.84
C THR A 48 0.37 8.14 5.51
N ASN A 49 0.15 9.45 5.39
CA ASN A 49 -1.07 10.11 5.86
C ASN A 49 -1.77 10.78 4.67
N ILE A 50 -3.07 10.52 4.52
CA ILE A 50 -3.89 11.09 3.46
C ILE A 50 -5.06 11.81 4.11
N LEU A 51 -5.09 13.14 3.95
CA LEU A 51 -6.16 14.00 4.44
C LEU A 51 -6.83 14.68 3.25
N SER A 52 -8.15 14.67 3.20
CA SER A 52 -8.91 15.37 2.16
C SER A 52 -10.23 15.91 2.69
N THR A 53 -10.52 17.17 2.37
CA THR A 53 -11.69 17.90 2.86
C THR A 53 -12.44 18.54 1.68
N PRO A 54 -13.24 17.77 0.93
CA PRO A 54 -14.06 18.32 -0.15
C PRO A 54 -15.14 19.24 0.44
N SER A 55 -15.35 20.41 -0.18
CA SER A 55 -16.42 21.35 0.18
C SER A 55 -17.27 21.65 -1.05
N LEU A 56 -18.60 21.65 -0.90
CA LEU A 56 -19.56 21.92 -1.95
C LEU A 56 -20.73 22.75 -1.41
N MET A 57 -21.23 23.69 -2.20
CA MET A 57 -22.39 24.52 -1.86
C MET A 57 -23.57 24.13 -2.75
N THR A 58 -24.74 23.96 -2.15
CA THR A 58 -25.93 23.45 -2.85
C THR A 58 -27.18 24.16 -2.33
N LEU A 59 -28.26 24.09 -3.10
CA LEU A 59 -29.58 24.50 -2.61
C LEU A 59 -30.19 23.40 -1.73
N ASP A 60 -31.17 23.80 -0.92
CA ASP A 60 -31.99 22.87 -0.15
C ASP A 60 -32.75 21.90 -1.08
N ASN A 61 -32.82 20.63 -0.67
CA ASN A 61 -33.43 19.53 -1.41
C ASN A 61 -32.88 19.32 -2.85
N LYS A 62 -31.72 19.90 -3.17
CA LYS A 62 -31.02 19.68 -4.44
C LYS A 62 -29.78 18.83 -4.23
N GLN A 63 -29.72 17.72 -4.95
CA GLN A 63 -28.52 16.91 -5.01
C GLN A 63 -27.41 17.70 -5.70
N ALA A 64 -26.21 17.64 -5.14
CA ALA A 64 -25.01 18.08 -5.82
C ALA A 64 -23.88 17.07 -5.64
N GLU A 65 -22.92 17.15 -6.55
CA GLU A 65 -21.79 16.23 -6.64
C GLU A 65 -20.51 17.01 -6.89
N ILE A 66 -19.43 16.62 -6.20
CA ILE A 66 -18.07 17.06 -6.47
C ILE A 66 -17.21 15.82 -6.70
N VAL A 67 -16.43 15.84 -7.78
CA VAL A 67 -15.48 14.77 -8.14
C VAL A 67 -14.10 15.39 -8.27
N VAL A 68 -13.15 14.90 -7.48
CA VAL A 68 -11.74 15.33 -7.49
C VAL A 68 -10.87 14.10 -7.67
N GLY A 69 -10.19 13.99 -8.80
CA GLY A 69 -9.40 12.81 -9.08
C GLY A 69 -8.78 12.82 -10.46
N GLN A 70 -8.31 11.64 -10.88
CA GLN A 70 -7.70 11.39 -12.18
C GLN A 70 -8.37 10.21 -12.87
N ASP A 71 -8.46 10.26 -14.21
CA ASP A 71 -8.99 9.18 -15.04
C ASP A 71 -7.87 8.20 -15.41
N VAL A 72 -7.85 7.07 -14.74
CA VAL A 72 -6.83 6.03 -14.91
C VAL A 72 -7.29 5.03 -15.97
N PRO A 73 -6.45 4.72 -16.99
CA PRO A 73 -6.73 3.66 -17.93
C PRO A 73 -6.50 2.28 -17.32
N PHE A 74 -7.46 1.38 -17.51
CA PHE A 74 -7.38 -0.04 -17.19
C PHE A 74 -7.49 -0.83 -18.49
N VAL A 75 -6.63 -1.84 -18.68
CA VAL A 75 -6.67 -2.68 -19.88
C VAL A 75 -7.61 -3.85 -19.61
N THR A 76 -8.83 -3.80 -20.16
CA THR A 76 -9.89 -4.79 -19.88
C THR A 76 -9.86 -6.01 -20.79
N GLY A 77 -9.03 -5.99 -21.84
CA GLY A 77 -8.82 -7.14 -22.70
C GLY A 77 -7.71 -6.89 -23.72
N SER A 78 -7.04 -7.96 -24.14
CA SER A 78 -6.12 -7.95 -25.27
C SER A 78 -6.44 -9.11 -26.20
N TYR A 79 -6.79 -8.85 -27.45
CA TYR A 79 -6.92 -9.90 -28.46
C TYR A 79 -5.74 -9.83 -29.44
N SER A 80 -5.01 -10.94 -29.53
CA SER A 80 -3.93 -11.12 -30.51
C SER A 80 -4.53 -11.75 -31.76
N THR A 81 -4.42 -11.06 -32.90
CA THR A 81 -4.75 -11.68 -34.19
C THR A 81 -3.53 -12.46 -34.69
N THR A 82 -3.60 -13.79 -34.65
CA THR A 82 -2.65 -14.65 -35.37
C THR A 82 -3.06 -14.70 -36.84
N LEU A 83 -2.31 -14.00 -37.68
CA LEU A 83 -2.42 -14.17 -39.13
C LEU A 83 -1.72 -15.47 -39.51
N ASN A 84 -2.48 -16.53 -39.77
CA ASN A 84 -1.97 -17.74 -40.41
C ASN A 84 -1.75 -17.46 -41.91
N GLN A 85 -0.65 -16.79 -42.25
CA GLN A 85 -0.03 -16.98 -43.56
C GLN A 85 0.99 -18.11 -43.40
N GLY A 86 0.87 -19.15 -44.25
CA GLY A 86 1.45 -20.47 -44.05
C GLY A 86 2.90 -20.49 -43.54
N GLY A 87 3.11 -21.27 -42.47
CA GLY A 87 4.44 -21.62 -41.95
C GLY A 87 5.05 -20.61 -40.98
N GLY A 88 4.54 -20.58 -39.75
CA GLY A 88 5.08 -19.76 -38.66
C GLY A 88 4.26 -18.50 -38.40
N GLY A 89 3.14 -18.65 -37.71
CA GLY A 89 2.23 -17.55 -37.40
C GLY A 89 2.92 -16.47 -36.55
N VAL A 90 3.11 -15.29 -37.14
CA VAL A 90 3.54 -14.09 -36.41
C VAL A 90 2.30 -13.49 -35.74
N VAL A 91 2.36 -13.34 -34.41
CA VAL A 91 1.36 -12.61 -33.61
C VAL A 91 1.40 -11.13 -34.04
N SER A 92 0.38 -10.68 -34.76
CA SER A 92 0.23 -9.29 -35.16
C SER A 92 -0.46 -8.52 -34.03
N SER A 93 0.30 -7.57 -33.45
CA SER A 93 -0.07 -6.54 -32.46
C SER A 93 -1.38 -6.78 -31.69
N PRO A 94 -1.33 -7.17 -30.40
CA PRO A 94 -2.56 -7.32 -29.62
C PRO A 94 -3.27 -5.98 -29.50
N PHE A 95 -4.53 -5.92 -29.94
CA PHE A 95 -5.39 -4.78 -29.67
C PHE A 95 -5.80 -4.84 -28.20
N GLN A 96 -5.55 -3.76 -27.47
CA GLN A 96 -5.95 -3.62 -26.08
C GLN A 96 -7.19 -2.73 -25.96
N THR A 97 -8.24 -3.23 -25.32
CA THR A 97 -9.38 -2.41 -24.93
C THR A 97 -9.04 -1.70 -23.64
N ILE A 98 -9.15 -0.36 -23.64
CA ILE A 98 -8.82 0.49 -22.50
C ILE A 98 -10.11 1.09 -21.94
N GLU A 99 -10.42 0.80 -20.68
CA GLU A 99 -11.51 1.43 -19.92
C GLU A 99 -10.93 2.51 -19.01
N ARG A 100 -11.53 3.71 -19.01
CA ARG A 100 -11.11 4.79 -18.10
C ARG A 100 -11.96 4.74 -16.84
N LYS A 101 -11.33 4.59 -15.67
CA LYS A 101 -12.01 4.67 -14.37
C LYS A 101 -11.52 5.88 -13.59
N LYS A 102 -12.47 6.59 -12.99
CA LYS A 102 -12.20 7.73 -12.10
C LYS A 102 -11.64 7.22 -10.78
N VAL A 103 -10.44 7.65 -10.43
CA VAL A 103 -9.82 7.38 -9.14
C VAL A 103 -9.61 8.71 -8.43
N GLY A 104 -10.16 8.83 -7.23
CA GLY A 104 -10.14 10.03 -6.41
C GLY A 104 -11.30 10.08 -5.42
N ILE A 105 -11.72 11.29 -5.08
CA ILE A 105 -12.77 11.56 -4.10
C ILE A 105 -14.02 12.01 -4.83
N THR A 106 -15.11 11.30 -4.59
CA THR A 106 -16.45 11.65 -5.07
C THR A 106 -17.34 11.86 -3.86
N LEU A 107 -17.88 13.07 -3.70
CA LEU A 107 -18.86 13.38 -2.66
C LEU A 107 -20.17 13.77 -3.32
N LYS A 108 -21.24 13.03 -3.02
CA LYS A 108 -22.62 13.38 -3.36
C LYS A 108 -23.36 13.71 -2.09
N VAL A 109 -24.03 14.86 -2.09
CA VAL A 109 -24.80 15.34 -0.94
C VAL A 109 -26.18 15.80 -1.39
N THR A 110 -27.19 15.51 -0.57
CA THR A 110 -28.53 16.12 -0.69
C THR A 110 -28.90 16.65 0.69
N PRO A 111 -28.84 17.98 0.91
CA PRO A 111 -29.28 18.56 2.17
C PRO A 111 -30.80 18.72 2.19
N GLN A 112 -31.37 18.63 3.38
CA GLN A 112 -32.75 18.98 3.70
C GLN A 112 -32.74 19.78 4.99
N ILE A 113 -33.15 21.04 4.95
CA ILE A 113 -33.29 21.89 6.14
C ILE A 113 -34.58 21.51 6.86
N ASN A 114 -34.47 21.22 8.16
CA ASN A 114 -35.61 20.93 9.02
C ASN A 114 -35.95 22.14 9.90
N GLU A 115 -37.11 22.10 10.55
CA GLU A 115 -37.46 23.06 11.59
C GLU A 115 -36.50 22.95 12.79
N GLY A 116 -36.10 24.09 13.37
CA GLY A 116 -35.21 24.11 14.54
C GLY A 116 -33.71 24.11 14.26
N ASP A 117 -33.25 24.74 13.17
CA ASP A 117 -31.81 24.93 12.82
C ASP A 117 -31.03 23.61 12.62
N SER A 118 -31.74 22.52 12.35
CA SER A 118 -31.14 21.22 12.02
C SER A 118 -31.19 20.95 10.52
N VAL A 119 -30.16 20.27 10.03
CA VAL A 119 -29.99 19.90 8.63
C VAL A 119 -29.84 18.39 8.55
N ARG A 120 -30.71 17.77 7.74
CA ARG A 120 -30.58 16.37 7.35
C ARG A 120 -29.72 16.28 6.09
N LEU A 121 -28.66 15.50 6.15
CA LEU A 121 -27.72 15.30 5.05
C LEU A 121 -27.77 13.84 4.59
N LYS A 122 -28.14 13.61 3.33
CA LYS A 122 -27.91 12.33 2.65
C LYS A 122 -26.55 12.39 1.96
N LEU A 123 -25.62 11.54 2.38
CA LEU A 123 -24.21 11.57 1.96
C LEU A 123 -23.83 10.24 1.29
N ASP A 124 -23.15 10.34 0.15
CA ASP A 124 -22.43 9.24 -0.51
C ASP A 124 -21.01 9.72 -0.82
N LEU A 125 -20.07 9.32 0.03
CA LEU A 125 -18.65 9.63 -0.08
C LEU A 125 -17.92 8.39 -0.58
N THR A 126 -17.15 8.54 -1.64
CA THR A 126 -16.26 7.50 -2.17
C THR A 126 -14.86 8.07 -2.26
N VAL A 127 -13.90 7.42 -1.61
CA VAL A 127 -12.47 7.76 -1.66
C VAL A 127 -11.75 6.59 -2.31
N SER A 128 -11.08 6.85 -3.43
CA SER A 128 -10.33 5.84 -4.16
C SER A 128 -8.90 6.32 -4.41
N SER A 129 -7.95 5.39 -4.33
CA SER A 129 -6.52 5.65 -4.49
C SER A 129 -5.85 4.49 -5.23
N ILE A 130 -4.85 4.78 -6.04
CA ILE A 130 -4.07 3.75 -6.73
C ILE A 130 -3.11 3.12 -5.72
N ALA A 131 -3.17 1.79 -5.56
CA ALA A 131 -2.20 1.06 -4.76
C ALA A 131 -0.90 0.88 -5.56
N PRO A 132 0.28 0.93 -4.90
CA PRO A 132 1.54 0.64 -5.58
C PRO A 132 1.48 -0.76 -6.20
N SER A 133 1.95 -0.87 -7.44
CA SER A 133 1.96 -2.13 -8.20
C SER A 133 2.77 -3.18 -7.44
N ILE A 134 2.08 -4.18 -6.90
CA ILE A 134 2.72 -5.41 -6.42
C ILE A 134 3.26 -6.17 -7.62
N SER A 135 4.50 -6.66 -7.53
CA SER A 135 5.12 -7.44 -8.62
C SER A 135 4.25 -8.67 -8.90
N GLY A 136 3.63 -8.72 -10.07
CA GLY A 136 2.73 -9.81 -10.48
C GLY A 136 1.29 -9.40 -10.75
N ALA A 137 0.89 -8.16 -10.47
CA ALA A 137 -0.38 -7.63 -10.98
C ALA A 137 -0.24 -7.28 -12.47
N VAL A 138 -1.15 -7.81 -13.30
CA VAL A 138 -1.22 -7.52 -14.75
C VAL A 138 -1.63 -6.05 -15.01
N ASP A 139 -2.31 -5.43 -14.05
CA ASP A 139 -2.85 -4.07 -14.15
C ASP A 139 -2.83 -3.33 -12.78
N LEU A 140 -3.15 -2.05 -12.77
CA LEU A 140 -3.21 -1.20 -11.58
C LEU A 140 -4.23 -1.73 -10.56
N ILE A 141 -3.90 -1.65 -9.28
CA ILE A 141 -4.82 -1.97 -8.18
C ILE A 141 -5.36 -0.66 -7.61
N THR A 142 -6.65 -0.61 -7.31
CA THR A 142 -7.29 0.57 -6.69
C THR A 142 -7.84 0.18 -5.32
N ASN A 143 -7.45 0.94 -4.29
CA ASN A 143 -8.07 0.89 -2.97
C ASN A 143 -9.29 1.82 -2.97
N THR A 144 -10.45 1.32 -2.55
CA THR A 144 -11.69 2.10 -2.50
C THR A 144 -12.29 2.03 -1.09
N ARG A 145 -12.66 3.18 -0.54
CA ARG A 145 -13.41 3.36 0.69
C ARG A 145 -14.72 4.05 0.33
N GLN A 146 -15.86 3.54 0.79
CA GLN A 146 -17.16 4.12 0.47
C GLN A 146 -18.04 4.19 1.72
N VAL A 147 -18.68 5.33 1.93
CA VAL A 147 -19.61 5.59 3.04
C VAL A 147 -20.91 6.15 2.48
N LYS A 148 -22.02 5.46 2.76
CA LYS A 148 -23.38 5.87 2.40
C LYS A 148 -24.20 5.98 3.67
N THR A 149 -24.59 7.19 4.05
CA THR A 149 -25.30 7.43 5.30
C THR A 149 -26.25 8.62 5.20
N VAL A 150 -27.20 8.68 6.13
CA VAL A 150 -28.09 9.81 6.33
C VAL A 150 -27.91 10.28 7.77
N VAL A 151 -27.49 11.52 7.94
CA VAL A 151 -27.22 12.11 9.26
C VAL A 151 -28.10 13.34 9.46
N ILE A 152 -28.48 13.61 10.69
CA ILE A 152 -29.13 14.86 11.10
C ILE A 152 -28.13 15.56 12.01
N THR A 153 -27.88 16.84 11.75
CA THR A 153 -26.94 17.65 12.51
C THR A 153 -27.49 19.04 12.70
N ASP A 154 -27.11 19.69 13.79
CA ASP A 154 -27.37 21.10 13.98
C ASP A 154 -26.48 21.93 13.05
N ASN A 155 -26.92 23.14 12.74
CA ASN A 155 -26.16 24.09 11.94
C ASN A 155 -24.80 24.40 12.59
N GLY A 156 -23.74 24.33 11.79
CA GLY A 156 -22.35 24.52 12.26
C GLY A 156 -21.76 23.34 13.07
N ALA A 157 -22.56 22.33 13.41
CA ALA A 157 -22.08 21.17 14.15
C ALA A 157 -21.26 20.21 13.27
N ILE A 158 -20.47 19.39 13.97
CA ILE A 158 -19.42 18.56 13.42
C ILE A 158 -19.85 17.09 13.56
N VAL A 159 -20.08 16.37 12.44
CA VAL A 159 -20.49 14.95 12.46
C VAL A 159 -19.41 14.02 11.94
N VAL A 160 -18.99 13.08 12.78
CA VAL A 160 -18.10 11.98 12.38
C VAL A 160 -18.92 10.87 11.74
N LEU A 161 -18.65 10.57 10.47
CA LEU A 161 -19.42 9.58 9.68
C LEU A 161 -18.93 8.14 9.90
N GLY A 162 -17.69 7.97 10.35
CA GLY A 162 -17.11 6.67 10.66
C GLY A 162 -15.60 6.70 10.85
N GLY A 163 -15.07 5.56 11.26
CA GLY A 163 -13.63 5.29 11.35
C GLY A 163 -13.36 3.79 11.15
N LEU A 164 -12.29 3.44 10.43
CA LEU A 164 -11.81 2.07 10.26
C LEU A 164 -10.36 2.01 10.72
N ILE A 165 -10.09 1.17 11.72
CA ILE A 165 -8.74 0.84 12.18
C ILE A 165 -8.46 -0.60 11.75
N GLN A 166 -7.34 -0.82 11.08
CA GLN A 166 -6.87 -2.11 10.63
C GLN A 166 -5.44 -2.33 11.10
N ASP A 167 -5.26 -3.32 11.97
CA ASP A 167 -3.96 -3.80 12.40
C ASP A 167 -3.65 -5.13 11.71
N SER A 168 -2.46 -5.24 11.13
CA SER A 168 -1.95 -6.44 10.49
C SER A 168 -0.57 -6.79 11.04
N TYR A 169 -0.45 -8.01 11.56
CA TYR A 169 0.78 -8.55 12.11
C TYR A 169 1.16 -9.82 11.33
N THR A 170 2.31 -9.80 10.65
CA THR A 170 2.86 -10.95 9.92
C THR A 170 4.22 -11.31 10.50
N ASP A 171 4.35 -12.50 11.07
CA ASP A 171 5.62 -13.04 11.56
C ASP A 171 5.99 -14.29 10.74
N SER A 172 7.17 -14.27 10.12
CA SER A 172 7.68 -15.35 9.29
C SER A 172 9.02 -15.81 9.85
N VAL A 173 9.07 -17.05 10.34
CA VAL A 173 10.28 -17.64 10.91
C VAL A 173 10.71 -18.82 10.07
N GLN A 174 11.86 -18.69 9.40
CA GLN A 174 12.53 -19.77 8.70
C GLN A 174 13.69 -20.24 9.56
N LYS A 175 13.78 -21.53 9.88
CA LYS A 175 14.85 -22.07 10.72
C LYS A 175 15.35 -23.40 10.18
N VAL A 176 16.65 -23.65 10.35
CA VAL A 176 17.23 -24.96 10.07
C VAL A 176 16.76 -25.95 11.15
N PRO A 177 16.22 -27.12 10.79
CA PRO A 177 15.84 -28.14 11.78
C PRO A 177 17.04 -28.56 12.64
N LEU A 178 16.82 -28.86 13.92
CA LEU A 178 17.82 -29.09 14.99
C LEU A 178 18.61 -27.84 15.39
N LEU A 179 19.39 -27.25 14.48
CA LEU A 179 20.32 -26.16 14.79
C LEU A 179 19.63 -24.85 15.15
N GLY A 180 18.47 -24.56 14.55
CA GLY A 180 17.70 -23.34 14.81
C GLY A 180 16.93 -23.33 16.13
N SER A 181 16.83 -24.47 16.84
CA SER A 181 16.14 -24.56 18.14
C SER A 181 17.05 -24.51 19.36
N LEU A 182 18.38 -24.46 19.18
CA LEU A 182 19.28 -24.36 20.33
C LEU A 182 19.13 -22.98 21.00
N PRO A 183 19.05 -22.92 22.34
CA PRO A 183 19.18 -21.66 23.06
C PRO A 183 20.55 -21.04 22.75
N PHE A 184 20.61 -19.70 22.68
CA PHE A 184 21.79 -18.89 22.33
C PHE A 184 22.26 -18.94 20.86
N ILE A 185 22.40 -20.13 20.26
CA ILE A 185 23.00 -20.27 18.91
C ILE A 185 21.94 -20.34 17.79
N GLY A 186 20.69 -20.69 18.13
CA GLY A 186 19.62 -20.87 17.14
C GLY A 186 19.34 -19.64 16.28
N ARG A 187 19.58 -18.42 16.81
CA ARG A 187 19.39 -17.16 16.06
C ARG A 187 20.33 -17.00 14.86
N LEU A 188 21.50 -17.65 14.87
CA LEU A 188 22.42 -17.65 13.73
C LEU A 188 21.95 -18.56 12.58
N PHE A 189 21.05 -19.51 12.89
CA PHE A 189 20.52 -20.51 11.96
C PHE A 189 19.02 -20.33 11.72
N SER A 190 18.47 -19.17 12.11
CA SER A 190 17.08 -18.79 11.88
C SER A 190 17.01 -17.40 11.26
N SER A 191 16.19 -17.25 10.23
CA SER A 191 15.78 -15.97 9.67
C SER A 191 14.37 -15.64 10.14
N THR A 192 14.20 -14.50 10.81
CA THR A 192 12.90 -14.00 11.25
C THR A 192 12.59 -12.72 10.51
N SER A 193 11.47 -12.70 9.79
CA SER A 193 10.92 -11.49 9.19
C SER A 193 9.63 -11.13 9.92
N ARG A 194 9.59 -9.93 10.51
CA ARG A 194 8.43 -9.38 11.20
C ARG A 194 7.94 -8.14 10.45
N HIS A 195 6.70 -8.20 9.99
CA HIS A 195 6.01 -7.07 9.37
C HIS A 195 4.83 -6.67 10.24
N VAL A 196 4.82 -5.40 10.67
CA VAL A 196 3.69 -4.77 11.37
C VAL A 196 3.16 -3.67 10.47
N ALA A 197 1.88 -3.73 10.15
CA ALA A 197 1.19 -2.70 9.37
C ALA A 197 -0.04 -2.23 10.15
N GLU A 198 -0.09 -0.94 10.45
CA GLU A 198 -1.22 -0.27 11.09
C GLU A 198 -1.81 0.72 10.07
N ALA A 199 -3.11 0.62 9.84
CA ALA A 199 -3.84 1.47 8.91
C ALA A 199 -5.08 2.03 9.59
N GLU A 200 -5.15 3.35 9.69
CA GLU A 200 -6.30 4.07 10.25
C GLU A 200 -6.97 4.89 9.14
N SER A 201 -8.30 4.96 9.16
CA SER A 201 -9.11 5.72 8.22
C SER A 201 -10.21 6.42 8.99
N ASP A 202 -10.07 7.72 9.22
CA ASP A 202 -11.07 8.56 9.89
C ASP A 202 -11.77 9.44 8.85
N ASP A 203 -13.09 9.36 8.77
CA ASP A 203 -13.86 10.29 7.97
C ASP A 203 -14.09 11.57 8.77
N LEU A 204 -13.38 12.63 8.39
CA LEU A 204 -13.53 13.91 9.04
C LEU A 204 -14.85 14.61 8.64
N PRO A 205 -15.47 15.30 9.59
CA PRO A 205 -16.68 16.10 9.41
C PRO A 205 -16.49 17.26 8.42
N ALA A 206 -17.52 17.52 7.63
CA ALA A 206 -17.66 18.72 6.82
C ALA A 206 -18.12 19.91 7.69
N SER A 207 -17.20 20.57 8.41
CA SER A 207 -17.50 21.84 9.11
C SER A 207 -16.25 22.71 9.23
N GLY A 208 -16.45 24.01 8.98
CA GLY A 208 -15.41 25.01 8.72
C GLY A 208 -14.60 25.50 9.92
N ASP A 209 -14.48 24.72 11.00
CA ASP A 209 -13.74 25.15 12.19
C ASP A 209 -12.32 24.57 12.26
N HIS A 210 -11.31 25.43 12.08
CA HIS A 210 -9.88 25.08 12.00
C HIS A 210 -9.26 24.59 13.32
N ARG A 211 -10.01 24.60 14.44
CA ARG A 211 -9.47 24.31 15.77
C ARG A 211 -9.26 22.83 16.07
N TYR A 212 -9.86 21.92 15.29
CA TYR A 212 -9.81 20.48 15.54
C TYR A 212 -8.56 19.79 14.96
N ALA A 213 -8.05 20.26 13.82
CA ALA A 213 -6.84 19.71 13.21
C ALA A 213 -5.61 19.80 14.14
N LYS A 214 -5.46 20.92 14.87
CA LYS A 214 -4.32 21.19 15.76
C LYS A 214 -4.31 20.38 17.07
N ARG A 215 -5.45 19.84 17.51
CA ARG A 215 -5.53 19.11 18.79
C ARG A 215 -5.13 17.63 18.64
N ARG A 216 -5.30 17.04 17.46
CA ARG A 216 -4.96 15.63 17.19
C ARG A 216 -3.46 15.35 17.05
N GLU A 217 -2.66 16.31 16.58
CA GLU A 217 -1.19 16.15 16.47
C GLU A 217 -0.51 15.79 17.81
N ARG A 218 -1.05 16.26 18.94
CA ARG A 218 -0.46 15.99 20.27
C ARG A 218 -0.74 14.58 20.79
N LEU A 219 -1.81 13.94 20.32
CA LEU A 219 -2.22 12.62 20.80
C LEU A 219 -1.53 11.49 20.03
N TYR A 220 -1.27 11.67 18.72
CA TYR A 220 -0.58 10.67 17.90
C TYR A 220 0.91 10.49 18.23
N ARG A 221 1.60 11.57 18.61
CA ARG A 221 3.04 11.49 18.94
C ARG A 221 3.35 10.59 20.15
N ARG A 222 2.32 10.20 20.93
CA ARG A 222 2.47 9.38 22.14
C ARG A 222 2.28 7.88 21.91
N LYS A 223 1.85 7.46 20.71
CA LYS A 223 1.41 6.08 20.45
C LYS A 223 2.35 5.25 19.55
N ILE A 224 3.51 5.79 19.18
CA ILE A 224 4.55 5.02 18.48
C ILE A 224 5.23 4.12 19.53
N PRO A 225 5.17 2.78 19.41
CA PRO A 225 5.84 1.90 20.35
C PRO A 225 7.35 2.04 20.19
N HIS A 226 8.04 2.29 21.30
CA HIS A 226 9.49 2.21 21.35
C HIS A 226 9.93 0.75 21.14
N PRO A 227 10.92 0.47 20.29
CA PRO A 227 11.55 -0.84 20.28
C PRO A 227 12.18 -1.07 21.67
N ALA A 228 11.76 -2.14 22.34
CA ALA A 228 12.39 -2.58 23.59
C ALA A 228 13.85 -3.00 23.31
N PRO A 229 14.78 -2.76 24.26
CA PRO A 229 16.20 -3.07 24.11
C PRO A 229 16.49 -4.57 24.00
#